data_AF-A0A976CGG5-F1
#
_entry.id   AF-A0A976CGG5-F1
#
_cell.length_a   1.000
_cell.length_b   1.000
_cell.length_c   1.000
_cell.angle_alpha   90.00
_cell.angle_beta   90.00
_cell.angle_gamma   90.00
#
_symmetry.space_group_name_H-M   'P 1'
#
loop_
_entity.id
_entity.type
_entity.pdbx_description
1 polymer ?
#
loop_
_entity_poly.entity_id
_entity_poly.type
_entity_poly.pdbx_seq_one_letter_code
_entity_poly.pdbx_strand_id
1 'polypeptide(L)'
;MSYKRVRAYIHAESNNAQNGEVTAFIRLGTDFTDNYYEIEVPLSMTPVGTRDANGVWLESNWIDVEFSTLTQTKVERNLSGQSVVIPFSKIVPGLAGNRYRITVVGNPDLSTMLTSMIGIRNPDLTDFGLIDDKLPKSVCIWINEFRIADFDQTAGWAA
;
A
#
# COMPACT_ATOMS: atom_id res chain seq x y z
N MET A 1 -4.04 -21.78 -7.49
CA MET A 1 -2.86 -21.19 -6.83
C MET A 1 -3.25 -19.77 -6.45
N SER A 2 -3.42 -19.46 -5.16
CA SER A 2 -3.59 -18.07 -4.72
C SER A 2 -2.26 -17.57 -4.19
N TYR A 3 -1.85 -16.39 -4.63
CA TYR A 3 -0.84 -15.62 -3.93
C TYR A 3 -1.39 -15.28 -2.52
N LYS A 4 -0.57 -15.31 -1.47
CA LYS A 4 -1.05 -14.97 -0.12
C LYS A 4 -0.74 -13.55 0.28
N ARG A 5 0.46 -13.02 -0.01
CA ARG A 5 0.90 -11.72 0.52
C ARG A 5 1.74 -10.89 -0.45
N VAL A 6 1.66 -9.57 -0.29
CA VAL A 6 2.54 -8.57 -0.93
C VAL A 6 3.45 -8.01 0.14
N ARG A 7 4.76 -8.01 -0.13
CA ARG A 7 5.77 -7.47 0.78
C ARG A 7 6.70 -6.49 0.07
N ALA A 8 7.05 -5.40 0.74
CA ALA A 8 8.10 -4.46 0.34
C ALA A 8 8.66 -3.73 1.56
N TYR A 9 9.95 -3.43 1.52
CA TYR A 9 10.63 -2.60 2.51
C TYR A 9 10.90 -1.22 1.94
N ILE A 10 10.56 -0.18 2.69
CA ILE A 10 10.66 1.19 2.23
C ILE A 10 11.45 1.99 3.26
N HIS A 11 12.49 2.64 2.78
CA HIS A 11 13.21 3.66 3.51
C HIS A 11 12.87 5.03 2.92
N ALA A 12 12.71 6.02 3.79
CA ALA A 12 12.45 7.40 3.43
C ALA A 12 13.33 8.34 4.25
N GLU A 13 13.92 9.32 3.57
CA GLU A 13 14.63 10.43 4.20
C GLU A 13 14.23 11.76 3.53
N SER A 14 14.17 12.82 4.33
CA SER A 14 13.80 14.15 3.87
C SER A 14 14.35 15.23 4.80
N ASN A 15 14.62 16.40 4.24
CA ASN A 15 14.96 17.60 5.00
C ASN A 15 13.73 18.51 5.25
N ASN A 16 12.61 18.31 4.54
CA ASN A 16 11.45 19.21 4.60
C ASN A 16 10.08 18.50 4.73
N ALA A 17 10.06 17.17 4.80
CA ALA A 17 8.87 16.38 5.07
C ALA A 17 8.91 15.82 6.49
N GLN A 18 7.74 15.81 7.14
CA GLN A 18 7.51 15.19 8.43
C GLN A 18 6.89 13.80 8.26
N ASN A 19 6.86 13.03 9.36
CA ASN A 19 6.24 11.71 9.38
C ASN A 19 4.76 11.80 8.99
N GLY A 20 4.36 10.97 8.03
CA GLY A 20 2.98 10.88 7.55
C GLY A 20 2.58 11.92 6.50
N GLU A 21 3.45 12.88 6.16
CA GLU A 21 3.15 13.87 5.10
C GLU A 21 3.33 13.32 3.69
N VAL A 22 4.11 12.24 3.54
CA VAL A 22 4.35 11.57 2.27
C VAL A 22 3.95 10.12 2.40
N THR A 23 3.31 9.58 1.38
CA THR A 23 2.91 8.17 1.32
C THR A 23 3.66 7.45 0.20
N ALA A 24 3.91 6.17 0.40
CA ALA A 24 4.23 5.26 -0.69
C ALA A 24 3.01 4.43 -1.03
N PHE A 25 2.88 4.04 -2.29
CA PHE A 25 1.81 3.14 -2.70
C PHE A 25 2.32 2.05 -3.65
N ILE A 26 1.70 0.87 -3.55
CA ILE A 26 1.85 -0.24 -4.49
C ILE A 26 0.48 -0.48 -5.11
N ARG A 27 0.41 -0.29 -6.42
CA ARG A 27 -0.78 -0.54 -7.24
C ARG A 27 -0.61 -1.84 -8.02
N LEU A 28 -1.65 -2.67 -7.99
CA LEU A 28 -1.69 -4.05 -8.49
C LEU A 28 -2.95 -4.23 -9.32
N GLY A 29 -2.83 -4.56 -10.60
CA GLY A 29 -4.01 -4.62 -11.47
C GLY A 29 -3.76 -5.25 -12.83
N THR A 30 -4.82 -5.25 -13.63
CA THR A 30 -4.75 -5.53 -15.07
C THR A 30 -4.35 -4.28 -15.84
N ASP A 31 -4.64 -3.10 -15.29
CA ASP A 31 -4.27 -1.78 -15.78
C ASP A 31 -3.93 -0.84 -14.60
N PHE A 32 -3.63 0.42 -14.91
CA PHE A 32 -3.27 1.41 -13.89
C PHE A 32 -4.39 2.43 -13.61
N THR A 33 -5.55 2.35 -14.25
CA THR A 33 -6.55 3.44 -14.26
C THR A 33 -7.92 3.00 -13.80
N ASP A 34 -8.38 1.84 -14.26
CA ASP A 34 -9.77 1.42 -14.18
C ASP A 34 -9.94 0.13 -13.38
N ASN A 35 -8.94 -0.74 -13.33
CA ASN A 35 -9.01 -2.03 -12.65
C ASN A 35 -7.75 -2.30 -11.84
N TYR A 36 -7.74 -1.82 -10.61
CA TYR A 36 -6.60 -2.02 -9.71
C TYR A 36 -6.99 -2.08 -8.23
N TYR A 37 -6.12 -2.72 -7.48
CA TYR A 37 -5.96 -2.55 -6.05
C TYR A 37 -4.78 -1.62 -5.78
N GLU A 38 -4.88 -0.77 -4.77
CA GLU A 38 -3.76 0.05 -4.30
C GLU A 38 -3.59 -0.12 -2.79
N ILE A 39 -2.36 -0.37 -2.36
CA ILE A 39 -1.93 -0.39 -0.98
C ILE A 39 -1.12 0.88 -0.77
N GLU A 40 -1.58 1.78 0.08
CA GLU A 40 -0.89 3.02 0.42
C GLU A 40 -0.49 3.04 1.90
N VAL A 41 0.75 3.44 2.19
CA VAL A 41 1.32 3.53 3.54
C VAL A 41 1.89 4.94 3.78
N PRO A 42 1.53 5.61 4.89
CA PRO A 42 2.20 6.84 5.32
C PRO A 42 3.64 6.55 5.76
N LEU A 43 4.59 7.34 5.25
CA LEU A 43 6.01 7.13 5.51
C LEU A 43 6.48 7.91 6.74
N SER A 44 7.25 7.22 7.57
CA SER A 44 8.07 7.79 8.63
C SER A 44 9.44 8.12 8.05
N MET A 45 9.93 9.33 8.33
CA MET A 45 11.23 9.81 7.88
C MET A 45 12.32 9.31 8.82
N THR A 46 13.41 8.84 8.23
CA THR A 46 14.60 8.42 8.97
C THR A 46 15.25 9.65 9.61
N PRO A 47 15.52 9.65 10.93
CA PRO A 47 16.20 10.76 11.57
C PRO A 47 17.60 11.00 10.98
N VAL A 48 17.96 12.27 10.79
CA VAL A 48 19.26 12.67 10.21
C VAL A 48 20.40 12.11 11.06
N GLY A 49 21.39 11.50 10.39
CA GLY A 49 22.57 10.91 11.04
C GLY A 49 22.37 9.48 11.56
N THR A 50 21.21 8.88 11.34
CA THR A 50 20.97 7.46 11.67
C THR A 50 21.86 6.56 10.81
N ARG A 51 22.54 5.61 11.46
CA ARG A 51 23.42 4.62 10.81
C ARG A 51 23.06 3.18 11.14
N ASP A 52 22.23 2.97 12.16
CA ASP A 52 21.72 1.66 12.50
C ASP A 52 20.74 1.17 11.43
N ALA A 53 20.86 -0.09 11.03
CA ALA A 53 20.05 -0.64 9.95
C ALA A 53 18.55 -0.60 10.26
N ASN A 54 18.14 -0.84 11.51
CA ASN A 54 16.72 -0.79 11.91
C ASN A 54 16.22 0.64 12.02
N GLY A 55 17.10 1.58 12.35
CA GLY A 55 16.79 3.01 12.32
C GLY A 55 16.64 3.57 10.91
N VAL A 56 17.34 3.01 9.92
CA VAL A 56 17.21 3.36 8.49
C VAL A 56 15.99 2.69 7.87
N TRP A 57 15.81 1.38 8.09
CA TRP A 57 14.68 0.60 7.57
C TRP A 57 13.56 0.46 8.59
N LEU A 58 12.87 1.57 8.85
CA LEU A 58 11.79 1.63 9.83
C LEU A 58 10.67 0.63 9.48
N GLU A 59 10.33 -0.24 10.43
CA GLU A 59 9.26 -1.25 10.27
C GLU A 59 7.90 -0.62 9.97
N SER A 60 7.64 0.59 10.47
CA SER A 60 6.42 1.34 10.18
C SER A 60 6.25 1.65 8.69
N ASN A 61 7.32 1.65 7.90
CA ASN A 61 7.28 1.91 6.45
C ASN A 61 7.12 0.65 5.61
N TRP A 62 7.19 -0.53 6.23
CA TRP A 62 7.09 -1.78 5.50
C TRP A 62 5.65 -1.99 5.02
N ILE A 63 5.51 -2.57 3.83
CA ILE A 63 4.24 -3.09 3.34
C ILE A 63 4.28 -4.59 3.53
N ASP A 64 3.35 -5.13 4.31
CA ASP A 64 3.09 -6.57 4.40
C ASP A 64 1.58 -6.82 4.48
N VAL A 65 0.95 -7.02 3.32
CA VAL A 65 -0.50 -7.10 3.18
C VAL A 65 -0.92 -8.42 2.54
N GLU A 66 -1.94 -9.07 3.10
CA GLU A 66 -2.53 -10.26 2.50
C GLU A 66 -3.44 -9.92 1.32
N PHE A 67 -3.43 -10.74 0.28
CA PHE A 67 -4.40 -10.60 -0.82
C PHE A 67 -5.84 -10.78 -0.35
N SER A 68 -6.06 -11.56 0.72
CA SER A 68 -7.36 -11.68 1.40
C SER A 68 -7.92 -10.29 1.78
N THR A 69 -7.07 -9.37 2.25
CA THR A 69 -7.46 -8.01 2.63
C THR A 69 -7.90 -7.20 1.41
N LEU A 70 -7.22 -7.36 0.27
CA LEU A 70 -7.60 -6.70 -0.99
C LEU A 70 -8.94 -7.23 -1.49
N THR A 71 -9.12 -8.56 -1.52
CA THR A 71 -10.37 -9.20 -1.95
C THR A 71 -11.54 -8.85 -1.04
N GLN A 72 -11.32 -8.81 0.28
CA GLN A 72 -12.34 -8.40 1.26
C GLN A 72 -12.77 -6.95 1.04
N THR A 73 -11.84 -6.04 0.73
CA THR A 73 -12.17 -4.65 0.42
C THR A 73 -13.08 -4.54 -0.82
N LYS A 74 -12.84 -5.36 -1.85
CA LYS A 74 -13.73 -5.46 -3.02
C LYS A 74 -15.12 -6.01 -2.66
N VAL A 75 -15.17 -7.05 -1.81
CA VAL A 75 -16.44 -7.64 -1.34
C VAL A 75 -17.25 -6.62 -0.55
N GLU A 76 -16.63 -5.90 0.37
CA GLU A 76 -17.29 -4.85 1.17
C GLU A 76 -17.86 -3.74 0.27
N ARG A 77 -17.10 -3.30 -0.74
CA ARG A 77 -17.59 -2.34 -1.75
C ARG A 77 -18.79 -2.87 -2.52
N ASN A 78 -18.77 -4.14 -2.93
CA ASN A 78 -19.89 -4.75 -3.65
C ASN A 78 -21.14 -4.83 -2.76
N LEU A 79 -20.98 -5.16 -1.48
CA LEU A 79 -22.08 -5.22 -0.52
C LEU A 79 -22.65 -3.84 -0.17
N SER A 80 -21.83 -2.78 -0.20
CA SER A 80 -22.29 -1.40 0.01
C SER A 80 -23.07 -0.84 -1.18
N GLY A 81 -23.02 -1.50 -2.35
CA GLY A 81 -23.66 -1.05 -3.58
C GLY A 81 -22.98 0.15 -4.23
N GLN A 82 -21.78 0.53 -3.79
CA GLN A 82 -21.04 1.64 -4.39
C GLN A 82 -20.56 1.30 -5.79
N SER A 83 -20.51 2.33 -6.64
CA SER A 83 -20.07 2.22 -8.04
C SER A 83 -18.66 1.63 -8.13
N VAL A 84 -18.46 0.72 -9.08
CA VAL A 84 -17.15 0.16 -9.43
C VAL A 84 -16.18 1.24 -9.93
N VAL A 85 -16.70 2.33 -10.52
CA VAL A 85 -15.88 3.36 -11.18
C VAL A 85 -15.31 4.37 -10.18
N ILE A 86 -15.88 4.43 -8.98
CA ILE A 86 -15.43 5.34 -7.93
C ILE A 86 -14.44 4.58 -7.03
N PRO A 87 -13.27 5.15 -6.72
CA PRO A 87 -12.35 4.55 -5.77
C PRO A 87 -13.02 4.30 -4.41
N PHE A 88 -12.98 3.05 -3.97
CA PHE A 88 -13.41 2.67 -2.64
C PHE A 88 -12.20 2.36 -1.79
N SER A 89 -12.02 3.13 -0.72
CA SER A 89 -10.88 2.98 0.19
C SER A 89 -11.31 2.52 1.57
N LYS A 90 -10.49 1.68 2.20
CA LYS A 90 -10.61 1.27 3.60
C LYS A 90 -9.28 1.43 4.31
N ILE A 91 -9.31 1.87 5.56
CA ILE A 91 -8.14 1.89 6.42
C ILE A 91 -8.06 0.55 7.17
N VAL A 92 -6.90 -0.09 7.13
CA VAL A 92 -6.62 -1.34 7.84
C VAL A 92 -5.36 -1.17 8.71
N PRO A 93 -5.23 -1.97 9.79
CA PRO A 93 -4.01 -1.96 10.59
C PRO A 93 -2.78 -2.31 9.74
N GLY A 94 -1.69 -1.57 9.96
CA GLY A 94 -0.38 -1.85 9.40
C GLY A 94 0.64 -2.27 10.47
N LEU A 95 1.90 -2.35 10.08
CA LEU A 95 3.00 -2.72 10.98
C LEU A 95 3.40 -1.56 11.91
N ALA A 96 4.00 -1.91 13.06
CA ALA A 96 4.50 -0.97 14.07
C ALA A 96 3.53 0.18 14.45
N GLY A 97 2.22 -0.11 14.49
CA GLY A 97 1.18 0.87 14.82
C GLY A 97 0.79 1.82 13.69
N ASN A 98 1.37 1.66 12.49
CA ASN A 98 0.97 2.38 11.29
C ASN A 98 -0.34 1.80 10.70
N ARG A 99 -0.81 2.37 9.60
CA ARG A 99 -2.05 1.98 8.91
C ARG A 99 -1.82 1.93 7.41
N TYR A 100 -2.50 1.00 6.74
CA TYR A 100 -2.58 0.98 5.29
C TYR A 100 -3.93 1.52 4.84
N ARG A 101 -3.93 2.30 3.76
CA ARG A 101 -5.12 2.61 2.97
C ARG A 101 -5.18 1.63 1.81
N ILE A 102 -6.20 0.78 1.80
CA ILE A 102 -6.47 -0.17 0.72
C ILE A 102 -7.55 0.41 -0.15
N THR A 103 -7.27 0.60 -1.43
CA THR A 103 -8.21 1.13 -2.41
C THR A 103 -8.49 0.10 -3.49
N VAL A 104 -9.74 0.00 -3.94
CA VAL A 104 -10.15 -0.77 -5.10
C VAL A 104 -10.90 0.11 -6.09
N VAL A 105 -10.52 0.02 -7.36
CA VAL A 105 -11.21 0.63 -8.52
C VAL A 105 -11.51 -0.46 -9.53
N GLY A 106 -12.72 -0.46 -10.07
CA GLY A 106 -13.21 -1.42 -11.05
C GLY A 106 -13.45 -2.81 -10.47
N ASN A 107 -13.21 -3.82 -11.31
CA ASN A 107 -13.31 -5.22 -10.94
C ASN A 107 -11.97 -5.95 -11.18
N PRO A 108 -10.88 -5.52 -10.53
CA PRO A 108 -9.56 -6.11 -10.71
C PRO A 108 -9.61 -7.60 -10.37
N ASP A 109 -8.84 -8.37 -11.11
CA ASP A 109 -8.65 -9.80 -10.93
C ASP A 109 -7.16 -10.06 -10.66
N LEU A 110 -6.89 -10.57 -9.45
CA LEU A 110 -5.54 -10.87 -9.00
C LEU A 110 -4.91 -12.05 -9.75
N SER A 111 -5.73 -12.92 -10.36
CA SER A 111 -5.26 -14.09 -11.12
C SER A 111 -4.70 -13.72 -12.50
N THR A 112 -5.14 -12.59 -13.04
CA THR A 112 -4.73 -12.07 -14.35
C THR A 112 -3.90 -10.80 -14.22
N MET A 113 -3.37 -10.50 -13.03
CA MET A 113 -2.50 -9.35 -12.82
C MET A 113 -1.30 -9.37 -13.76
N LEU A 114 -1.18 -8.33 -14.58
CA LEU A 114 -0.08 -8.18 -15.54
C LEU A 114 0.94 -7.14 -15.07
N THR A 115 0.53 -6.22 -14.18
CA THR A 115 1.33 -5.05 -13.85
C THR A 115 1.29 -4.70 -12.37
N SER A 116 2.44 -4.22 -11.90
CA SER A 116 2.59 -3.58 -10.59
C SER A 116 3.22 -2.21 -10.78
N MET A 117 2.68 -1.19 -10.11
CA MET A 117 3.25 0.15 -10.06
C MET A 117 3.59 0.46 -8.61
N ILE A 118 4.77 1.04 -8.40
CA ILE A 118 5.19 1.55 -7.10
C ILE A 118 5.42 3.04 -7.26
N GLY A 119 4.86 3.84 -6.36
CA GLY A 119 4.93 5.28 -6.44
C GLY A 119 4.94 5.96 -5.08
N ILE A 120 5.23 7.26 -5.12
CA ILE A 120 5.30 8.14 -3.95
C ILE A 120 4.34 9.29 -4.18
N ARG A 121 3.67 9.74 -3.13
CA ARG A 121 2.64 10.77 -3.19
C ARG A 121 2.81 11.75 -2.02
N ASN A 122 2.59 13.03 -2.32
CA ASN A 122 2.35 14.08 -1.34
C ASN A 122 0.83 14.27 -1.28
N PRO A 123 0.09 13.49 -0.48
CA PRO A 123 -1.38 13.55 -0.46
C PRO A 123 -1.87 14.87 0.15
N ASP A 124 -3.09 15.28 -0.23
CA ASP A 124 -3.77 16.32 0.55
C ASP A 124 -4.20 15.70 1.89
N LEU A 125 -3.51 16.07 2.97
CA LEU A 125 -3.76 15.48 4.29
C LEU A 125 -5.11 15.90 4.88
N THR A 126 -5.77 16.91 4.31
CA THR A 126 -7.11 17.32 4.74
C THR A 126 -8.16 16.25 4.44
N ASP A 127 -7.95 15.40 3.42
CA ASP A 127 -8.77 14.21 3.14
C ASP A 127 -8.70 13.16 4.28
N PHE A 128 -7.72 13.29 5.16
CA PHE A 128 -7.53 12.44 6.34
C PHE A 128 -7.89 13.17 7.65
N GLY A 129 -8.42 14.39 7.58
CA GLY A 129 -8.72 15.23 8.75
C GLY A 129 -7.48 15.74 9.48
N LEU A 130 -6.33 15.80 8.80
CA LEU A 130 -5.06 16.27 9.34
C LEU A 130 -4.74 17.67 8.82
N ILE A 131 -3.79 18.35 9.48
CA ILE A 131 -3.27 19.65 9.04
C ILE A 131 -2.28 19.40 7.90
N ASP A 132 -2.53 20.03 6.75
CA ASP A 132 -1.64 20.01 5.58
C ASP A 132 -1.03 21.39 5.36
N ASP A 133 0.29 21.47 5.18
CA ASP A 133 0.98 22.71 4.82
C ASP A 133 0.87 23.05 3.32
N LYS A 134 0.42 22.08 2.49
CA LYS A 134 0.26 22.18 1.03
C LYS A 134 1.54 22.57 0.29
N LEU A 135 2.71 22.34 0.90
CA LEU A 135 4.00 22.67 0.33
C LEU A 135 4.62 21.48 -0.42
N PRO A 136 5.47 21.74 -1.44
CA PRO A 136 6.22 20.68 -2.09
C PRO A 136 7.21 20.01 -1.13
N LYS A 137 7.24 18.67 -1.15
CA LYS A 137 8.13 17.84 -0.34
C LYS A 137 9.25 17.25 -1.19
N SER A 138 10.47 17.28 -0.68
CA SER A 138 11.65 16.65 -1.29
C SER A 138 12.03 15.43 -0.47
N VAL A 139 11.98 14.25 -1.08
CA VAL A 139 12.20 12.98 -0.39
C VAL A 139 13.16 12.10 -1.21
N CYS A 140 14.02 11.38 -0.51
CA CYS A 140 14.81 10.30 -1.07
C CYS A 140 14.22 8.98 -0.54
N ILE A 141 13.86 8.10 -1.47
CA ILE A 141 13.12 6.87 -1.17
C ILE A 141 13.87 5.67 -1.74
N TRP A 142 14.09 4.67 -0.90
CA TRP A 142 14.69 3.41 -1.30
C TRP A 142 13.70 2.30 -1.04
N ILE A 143 13.48 1.45 -2.05
CA ILE A 143 12.53 0.35 -1.99
C ILE A 143 13.29 -0.94 -2.23
N ASN A 144 13.14 -1.91 -1.33
CA ASN A 144 13.81 -3.19 -1.43
C ASN A 144 12.84 -4.35 -1.23
N GLU A 145 13.23 -5.52 -1.76
CA GLU A 145 12.53 -6.80 -1.65
C GLU A 145 11.02 -6.72 -1.93
N PHE A 146 10.64 -6.04 -3.02
CA PHE A 146 9.28 -6.16 -3.52
C PHE A 146 9.03 -7.60 -3.98
N ARG A 147 8.18 -8.31 -3.26
CA ARG A 147 7.84 -9.71 -3.54
C ARG A 147 6.37 -9.97 -3.33
N ILE A 148 5.85 -10.83 -4.20
CA ILE A 148 4.59 -11.50 -4.02
C ILE A 148 4.93 -12.88 -3.44
N ALA A 149 4.61 -13.09 -2.16
CA ALA A 149 5.06 -14.23 -1.39
C ALA A 149 3.89 -15.16 -1.02
N ASP A 150 4.28 -16.43 -0.84
CA ASP A 150 3.47 -17.57 -0.44
C ASP A 150 2.39 -17.99 -1.44
N PHE A 151 2.39 -19.29 -1.77
CA PHE A 151 1.39 -19.94 -2.60
C PHE A 151 0.43 -20.72 -1.72
N ASP A 152 -0.87 -20.64 -1.99
CA ASP A 152 -1.82 -21.57 -1.39
C ASP A 152 -1.74 -22.93 -2.09
N GLN A 153 -1.13 -23.89 -1.40
CA GLN A 153 -1.06 -25.30 -1.77
C GLN A 153 -2.19 -26.09 -1.09
N THR A 154 -3.45 -25.69 -1.30
CA THR A 154 -4.56 -26.57 -0.99
C THR A 154 -4.66 -27.60 -2.11
N ALA A 155 -4.14 -28.80 -1.86
CA ALA A 155 -4.38 -29.96 -2.72
C ALA A 155 -5.89 -30.23 -2.72
N GLY A 156 -6.55 -30.03 -3.85
CA GLY A 156 -7.94 -30.43 -4.02
C GLY A 156 -8.02 -31.94 -3.85
N TRP A 157 -8.63 -32.40 -2.76
CA TRP A 157 -9.09 -33.78 -2.69
C TRP A 157 -10.32 -33.88 -3.57
N ALA A 158 -10.17 -34.54 -4.72
CA ALA A 158 -11.31 -35.06 -5.45
C ALA A 158 -11.89 -36.22 -4.62
N ALA A 159 -13.15 -36.10 -4.23
CA ALA A 159 -13.98 -37.21 -3.75
C ALA A 159 -14.97 -37.58 -4.86
#